data_AF-A0A972FVR9-F1
#
_entry.id   AF-A0A972FVR9-F1
#
_cell.length_a   1.000
_cell.length_b   1.000
_cell.length_c   1.000
_cell.angle_alpha   90.00
_cell.angle_beta   90.00
_cell.angle_gamma   90.00
#
_symmetry.space_group_name_H-M   'P 1'
#
loop_
_entity.id
_entity.type
_entity.pdbx_description
1 polymer ?
#
loop_
_entity_poly.entity_id
_entity_poly.type
_entity_poly.pdbx_seq_one_letter_code
_entity_poly.pdbx_strand_id
1 'polypeptide(L)'
;MPDAVTASRYAAVPSGVPGRGRFILELLFALLLTRLPYLGVPFKWLESFFHELSHGLATLLSGGIVSHIQLFPNGAGFCFSQGGAPLLIGFAGYFGAACWGYLIFILATWPRGIRASFAFLGGAVLLSLLLWGRDLLTIGILLTLAGLLLLPLRLNHQPALLSGLRIAALMIMLNALASPAVLFGLSGQGDAVMLAQNSWLPAWFWVLSWLSCSAGFLYLAWRRVDRASLLR
;
A
#
# COMPACT_ATOMS: atom_id res chain seq x y z
N MET A 1 -26.49 -38.06 27.78
CA MET A 1 -26.00 -37.79 26.41
C MET A 1 -26.55 -36.44 26.00
N PRO A 2 -25.76 -35.36 25.98
CA PRO A 2 -26.18 -34.10 25.37
C PRO A 2 -26.00 -34.17 23.86
N ASP A 3 -26.99 -33.62 23.17
CA ASP A 3 -27.32 -33.85 21.76
C ASP A 3 -26.27 -33.36 20.74
N ALA A 4 -26.03 -34.20 19.74
CA ALA A 4 -25.19 -33.92 18.58
C ALA A 4 -25.76 -32.83 17.63
N VAL A 5 -26.86 -32.17 18.00
CA VAL A 5 -27.60 -31.22 17.16
C VAL A 5 -27.08 -29.78 17.29
N THR A 6 -26.33 -29.46 18.35
CA THR A 6 -25.86 -28.08 18.60
C THR A 6 -24.49 -27.75 17.99
N ALA A 7 -23.80 -28.73 17.39
CA ALA A 7 -22.47 -28.55 16.78
C ALA A 7 -22.49 -27.99 15.33
N SER A 8 -23.66 -27.78 14.74
CA SER A 8 -23.83 -27.50 13.30
C SER A 8 -23.90 -26.00 12.92
N ARG A 9 -23.93 -25.06 13.88
CA ARG A 9 -24.25 -23.63 13.60
C ARG A 9 -23.09 -22.64 13.52
N TYR A 10 -21.85 -23.09 13.64
CA TYR A 10 -20.68 -22.26 13.34
C TYR A 10 -19.88 -22.87 12.20
N ALA A 11 -20.47 -22.89 11.00
CA ALA A 11 -19.65 -23.00 9.79
C ALA A 11 -18.67 -21.81 9.82
N ALA A 12 -17.41 -22.08 10.16
CA ALA A 12 -16.36 -21.09 10.22
C ALA A 12 -16.39 -20.32 8.89
N VAL A 13 -16.61 -19.01 8.97
CA VAL A 13 -16.56 -18.15 7.78
C VAL A 13 -15.24 -18.44 7.08
N PRO A 14 -15.23 -18.85 5.79
CA PRO A 14 -14.00 -19.16 5.09
C PRO A 14 -13.03 -17.98 5.22
N SER A 15 -11.91 -18.20 5.89
CA SER A 15 -10.92 -17.14 6.09
C SER A 15 -10.18 -16.92 4.77
N GLY A 16 -10.22 -15.70 4.24
CA GLY A 16 -9.44 -15.32 3.06
C GLY A 16 -7.94 -15.25 3.32
N VAL A 17 -7.53 -15.53 4.56
CA VAL A 17 -6.14 -15.58 5.00
C VAL A 17 -5.46 -16.80 4.37
N PRO A 18 -4.31 -16.66 3.70
CA PRO A 18 -3.58 -17.81 3.16
C PRO A 18 -3.01 -18.69 4.28
N GLY A 19 -2.70 -19.95 4.00
CA GLY A 19 -1.86 -20.75 4.90
C GLY A 19 -0.41 -20.24 4.91
N ARG A 20 0.40 -20.63 5.90
CA ARG A 20 1.81 -20.19 6.06
C ARG A 20 2.62 -20.40 4.77
N GLY A 21 2.60 -21.61 4.21
CA GLY A 21 3.34 -21.91 2.98
C GLY A 21 2.91 -21.04 1.80
N ARG A 22 1.60 -20.84 1.61
CA ARG A 22 1.07 -19.96 0.56
C ARG A 22 1.49 -18.50 0.76
N PHE A 23 1.47 -17.99 1.98
CA PHE A 23 1.95 -16.63 2.27
C PHE A 23 3.42 -16.48 1.90
N ILE A 24 4.27 -17.44 2.28
CA ILE A 24 5.70 -17.41 1.94
C ILE A 24 5.89 -17.47 0.42
N LEU A 25 5.15 -18.33 -0.29
CA LEU A 25 5.19 -18.37 -1.75
C LEU A 25 4.76 -17.04 -2.40
N GLU A 26 3.68 -16.44 -1.92
CA GLU A 26 3.20 -15.13 -2.40
C GLU A 26 4.21 -14.01 -2.09
N LEU A 27 4.88 -14.05 -0.94
CA LEU A 27 5.92 -13.09 -0.56
C LEU A 27 7.17 -13.24 -1.43
N LEU A 28 7.64 -14.47 -1.67
CA LEU A 28 8.76 -14.74 -2.57
C LEU A 28 8.44 -14.35 -4.01
N PHE A 29 7.21 -14.63 -4.44
CA PHE A 29 6.74 -14.24 -5.76
C PHE A 29 6.65 -12.71 -5.90
N ALA A 30 6.10 -12.02 -4.90
CA ALA A 30 6.09 -10.55 -4.85
C ALA A 30 7.52 -10.00 -4.90
N LEU A 31 8.44 -10.54 -4.11
CA LEU A 31 9.84 -10.16 -4.12
C LEU A 31 10.47 -10.34 -5.51
N LEU A 32 10.24 -11.48 -6.17
CA LEU A 32 10.72 -11.71 -7.53
C LEU A 32 10.16 -10.69 -8.51
N LEU A 33 8.84 -10.44 -8.49
CA LEU A 33 8.19 -9.48 -9.37
C LEU A 33 8.74 -8.05 -9.20
N THR A 34 9.09 -7.64 -7.97
CA THR A 34 9.70 -6.32 -7.74
C THR A 34 11.08 -6.18 -8.39
N ARG A 35 11.76 -7.29 -8.72
CA ARG A 35 13.06 -7.30 -9.39
C ARG A 35 12.97 -7.45 -10.90
N LEU A 36 11.81 -7.83 -11.45
CA LEU A 36 11.65 -8.00 -12.88
C LEU A 36 11.41 -6.64 -13.57
N PRO A 37 12.21 -6.31 -14.61
CA PRO A 37 11.99 -5.08 -15.37
C PRO A 37 10.61 -5.12 -16.04
N TYR A 38 9.98 -3.95 -16.17
CA TYR A 38 8.64 -3.74 -16.74
C TYR A 38 7.46 -4.34 -15.94
N LEU A 39 7.55 -5.58 -15.49
CA LEU A 39 6.46 -6.22 -14.71
C LEU A 39 6.27 -5.60 -13.33
N GLY A 40 7.36 -5.18 -12.68
CA GLY A 40 7.30 -4.49 -11.40
C GLY A 40 6.81 -3.04 -11.49
N VAL A 41 6.79 -2.44 -12.68
CA VAL A 41 6.55 -1.00 -12.88
C VAL A 41 5.17 -0.54 -12.38
N PRO A 42 4.05 -1.21 -12.74
CA PRO A 42 2.74 -0.78 -12.25
C PRO A 42 2.61 -0.84 -10.72
N PHE A 43 3.27 -1.81 -10.08
CA PHE A 43 3.26 -1.94 -8.62
C PHE A 43 4.19 -0.95 -7.93
N LYS A 44 5.27 -0.55 -8.60
CA LYS A 44 6.09 0.59 -8.17
C LYS A 44 5.26 1.86 -8.20
N TRP A 45 4.55 2.13 -9.29
CA TRP A 45 3.64 3.27 -9.38
C TRP A 45 2.52 3.23 -8.35
N LEU A 46 2.03 2.04 -7.99
CA LEU A 46 1.01 1.90 -6.95
C LEU A 46 1.55 2.32 -5.57
N GLU A 47 2.79 1.96 -5.24
CA GLU A 47 3.45 2.44 -4.02
C GLU A 47 3.70 3.95 -4.06
N SER A 48 4.24 4.50 -5.16
CA SER A 48 4.42 5.95 -5.35
C SER A 48 3.08 6.69 -5.22
N PHE A 49 2.01 6.15 -5.79
CA PHE A 49 0.68 6.74 -5.69
C PHE A 49 0.20 6.81 -4.23
N PHE A 50 0.31 5.72 -3.46
CA PHE A 50 -0.09 5.73 -2.05
C PHE A 50 0.82 6.61 -1.19
N HIS A 51 2.09 6.75 -1.55
CA HIS A 51 3.02 7.70 -0.95
C HIS A 51 2.54 9.14 -1.16
N GLU A 52 2.34 9.58 -2.40
CA GLU A 52 1.89 10.95 -2.70
C GLU A 52 0.48 11.24 -2.22
N LEU A 53 -0.41 10.25 -2.26
CA LEU A 53 -1.75 10.37 -1.68
C LEU A 53 -1.66 10.62 -0.18
N SER A 54 -0.71 10.00 0.52
CA SER A 54 -0.55 10.17 1.97
C SER A 54 -0.03 11.56 2.32
N HIS A 55 0.89 12.12 1.54
CA HIS A 55 1.26 13.55 1.62
C HIS A 55 0.03 14.43 1.45
N GLY A 56 -0.76 14.19 0.39
CA GLY A 56 -1.96 14.99 0.10
C GLY A 56 -3.01 14.92 1.22
N LEU A 57 -3.27 13.72 1.75
CA LEU A 57 -4.20 13.55 2.87
C LEU A 57 -3.69 14.25 4.14
N ALA A 58 -2.40 14.12 4.46
CA ALA A 58 -1.81 14.81 5.60
C ALA A 58 -1.86 16.34 5.46
N THR A 59 -1.65 16.86 4.25
CA THR A 59 -1.83 18.28 3.94
C THR A 59 -3.25 18.72 4.26
N LEU A 60 -4.27 18.05 3.72
CA LEU A 60 -5.66 18.41 3.95
C LEU A 60 -6.05 18.33 5.43
N LEU A 61 -5.66 17.25 6.11
CA LEU A 61 -5.97 17.04 7.53
C LEU A 61 -5.32 18.07 8.45
N SER A 62 -4.19 18.65 8.04
CA SER A 62 -3.52 19.72 8.78
C SER A 62 -3.93 21.14 8.32
N GLY A 63 -4.97 21.26 7.49
CA GLY A 63 -5.52 22.55 7.06
C GLY A 63 -4.82 23.19 5.85
N GLY A 64 -3.98 22.43 5.14
CA GLY A 64 -3.38 22.85 3.88
C GLY A 64 -4.26 22.55 2.67
N ILE A 65 -3.74 22.86 1.48
CA ILE A 65 -4.39 22.67 0.19
C ILE A 65 -3.46 21.90 -0.74
N VAL A 66 -3.99 20.89 -1.43
CA VAL A 66 -3.29 20.13 -2.46
C VAL A 66 -3.63 20.72 -3.83
N SER A 67 -2.60 21.14 -4.57
CA SER A 67 -2.74 21.66 -5.93
C SER A 67 -2.90 20.51 -6.94
N HIS A 68 -1.94 19.60 -6.96
CA HIS A 68 -1.91 18.47 -7.88
C HIS A 68 -0.89 17.41 -7.42
N ILE A 69 -1.01 16.21 -7.97
CA ILE A 69 -0.06 15.12 -7.79
C ILE A 69 0.59 14.85 -9.15
N GLN A 70 1.90 14.62 -9.16
CA GLN A 70 2.65 14.15 -10.31
C GLN A 70 3.23 12.77 -10.03
N LEU A 71 3.18 11.87 -11.00
CA LEU A 71 3.80 10.55 -10.95
C LEU A 71 4.74 10.39 -12.14
N PHE A 72 5.84 9.66 -11.98
CA PHE A 72 6.84 9.49 -13.04
C PHE A 72 7.07 8.02 -13.39
N PRO A 73 7.53 7.70 -14.63
CA PRO A 73 7.70 6.31 -15.07
C PRO A 73 8.72 5.54 -14.23
N ASN A 74 9.70 6.24 -13.65
CA ASN A 74 10.71 5.66 -12.76
C ASN A 74 10.19 5.33 -11.35
N GLY A 75 8.91 5.62 -11.03
CA GLY A 75 8.32 5.43 -9.71
C GLY A 75 8.65 6.52 -8.71
N ALA A 76 9.10 7.69 -9.16
CA ALA A 76 9.06 8.90 -8.34
C ALA A 76 7.65 9.53 -8.40
N GLY A 77 7.35 10.38 -7.43
CA GLY A 77 6.15 11.19 -7.40
C GLY A 77 6.41 12.51 -6.68
N PHE A 78 5.48 13.45 -6.85
CA PHE A 78 5.44 14.69 -6.08
C PHE A 78 4.00 15.10 -5.79
N CYS A 79 3.72 15.39 -4.53
CA CYS A 79 2.49 16.04 -4.09
C CYS A 79 2.72 17.54 -3.91
N PHE A 80 2.20 18.34 -4.84
CA PHE A 80 2.31 19.80 -4.76
C PHE A 80 1.22 20.34 -3.83
N SER A 81 1.63 20.89 -2.69
CA SER A 81 0.72 21.43 -1.69
C SER A 81 1.23 22.72 -1.05
N GLN A 82 0.31 23.44 -0.39
CA GLN A 82 0.58 24.67 0.34
C GLN A 82 -0.11 24.63 1.71
N GLY A 83 0.54 25.22 2.72
CA GLY A 83 0.05 25.19 4.10
C GLY A 83 0.11 23.79 4.72
N GLY A 84 -0.62 23.60 5.82
CA GLY A 84 -0.56 22.36 6.60
C GLY A 84 0.66 22.27 7.52
N ALA A 85 0.82 21.13 8.18
CA ALA A 85 1.89 20.88 9.14
C ALA A 85 3.05 20.13 8.46
N PRO A 86 4.23 20.77 8.24
CA PRO A 86 5.32 20.16 7.47
C PRO A 86 5.79 18.82 8.03
N LEU A 87 5.86 18.68 9.36
CA LEU A 87 6.26 17.43 9.99
C LEU A 87 5.26 16.29 9.75
N LEU A 88 3.97 16.58 9.76
CA LEU A 88 2.94 15.58 9.50
C LEU A 88 2.98 15.15 8.02
N ILE A 89 3.08 16.13 7.12
CA ILE A 89 3.14 15.91 5.67
C ILE A 89 4.39 15.08 5.35
N GLY A 90 5.58 15.59 5.67
CA GLY A 90 6.84 14.91 5.35
C GLY A 90 6.92 13.49 5.92
N PHE A 91 6.34 13.22 7.09
CA PHE A 91 6.32 11.87 7.66
C PHE A 91 5.33 10.93 6.95
N ALA A 92 4.23 11.48 6.43
CA ALA A 92 3.10 10.71 5.92
C ALA A 92 3.40 9.92 4.64
N GLY A 93 4.33 10.36 3.78
CA GLY A 93 4.65 9.67 2.53
C GLY A 93 5.00 8.19 2.73
N TYR A 94 6.18 7.92 3.29
CA TYR A 94 6.64 6.55 3.50
C TYR A 94 5.83 5.79 4.56
N PHE A 95 5.43 6.45 5.64
CA PHE A 95 4.57 5.81 6.65
C PHE A 95 3.23 5.38 6.05
N GLY A 96 2.62 6.26 5.27
CA GLY A 96 1.34 6.04 4.61
C GLY A 96 1.42 4.94 3.55
N ALA A 97 2.47 4.91 2.72
CA ALA A 97 2.69 3.81 1.77
C ALA A 97 2.72 2.43 2.46
N ALA A 98 3.43 2.32 3.59
CA ALA A 98 3.46 1.09 4.38
C ALA A 98 2.10 0.74 5.00
N CYS A 99 1.39 1.75 5.52
CA CYS A 99 0.05 1.61 6.08
C CYS A 99 -0.97 1.14 5.03
N TRP A 100 -0.95 1.74 3.84
CA TRP A 100 -1.77 1.34 2.70
C TRP A 100 -1.46 -0.10 2.27
N GLY A 101 -0.19 -0.49 2.19
CA GLY A 101 0.20 -1.87 1.92
C GLY A 101 -0.44 -2.87 2.90
N TYR A 102 -0.40 -2.57 4.20
CA TYR A 102 -1.05 -3.42 5.22
C TYR A 102 -2.58 -3.39 5.14
N LEU A 103 -3.19 -2.22 4.92
CA LEU A 103 -4.63 -2.09 4.73
C LEU A 103 -5.11 -2.93 3.54
N ILE A 104 -4.41 -2.86 2.41
CA ILE A 104 -4.74 -3.65 1.22
C ILE A 104 -4.57 -5.14 1.52
N PHE A 105 -3.57 -5.54 2.31
CA PHE A 105 -3.45 -6.93 2.75
C PHE A 105 -4.65 -7.38 3.59
N ILE A 106 -5.14 -6.55 4.51
CA ILE A 106 -6.37 -6.84 5.29
C ILE A 106 -7.55 -7.03 4.34
N LEU A 107 -7.76 -6.09 3.42
CA LEU A 107 -8.82 -6.15 2.40
C LEU A 107 -8.72 -7.41 1.52
N ALA A 108 -7.50 -7.80 1.15
CA ALA A 108 -7.21 -9.01 0.39
C ALA A 108 -7.42 -10.32 1.19
N THR A 109 -7.69 -10.23 2.49
CA THR A 109 -8.08 -11.36 3.34
C THR A 109 -9.58 -11.36 3.68
N TRP A 110 -10.39 -10.55 2.99
CA TRP A 110 -11.84 -10.45 3.18
C TRP A 110 -12.63 -11.00 1.97
N PRO A 111 -12.93 -12.32 1.91
CA PRO A 111 -13.55 -12.94 0.72
C PRO A 111 -14.88 -12.32 0.32
N ARG A 112 -15.75 -12.04 1.29
CA ARG A 112 -17.08 -11.45 1.04
C ARG A 112 -17.00 -10.04 0.46
N GLY A 113 -15.95 -9.28 0.82
CA GLY A 113 -15.75 -7.90 0.38
C GLY A 113 -14.65 -7.73 -0.67
N ILE A 114 -14.13 -8.80 -1.29
CA ILE A 114 -12.98 -8.68 -2.20
C ILE A 114 -13.29 -7.78 -3.40
N ARG A 115 -14.49 -7.89 -3.97
CA ARG A 115 -14.93 -7.01 -5.07
C ARG A 115 -15.10 -5.56 -4.61
N ALA A 116 -15.66 -5.35 -3.41
CA ALA A 116 -15.75 -4.02 -2.81
C ALA A 116 -14.36 -3.43 -2.53
N SER A 117 -13.38 -4.25 -2.17
CA SER A 117 -12.00 -3.84 -1.93
C SER A 117 -11.33 -3.31 -3.19
N PHE A 118 -11.44 -4.05 -4.31
CA PHE A 118 -10.94 -3.58 -5.61
C PHE A 118 -11.67 -2.32 -6.08
N ALA A 119 -13.00 -2.25 -5.91
CA ALA A 119 -13.78 -1.06 -6.27
C ALA A 119 -13.40 0.17 -5.43
N PHE A 120 -13.18 -0.01 -4.13
CA PHE A 120 -12.72 1.06 -3.23
C PHE A 120 -11.34 1.58 -3.65
N LEU A 121 -10.36 0.70 -3.87
CA LEU A 121 -9.01 1.10 -4.26
C LEU A 121 -8.98 1.76 -5.64
N GLY A 122 -9.66 1.17 -6.62
CA GLY A 122 -9.78 1.76 -7.96
C GLY A 122 -10.54 3.09 -7.93
N GLY A 123 -11.58 3.20 -7.09
CA GLY A 123 -12.31 4.44 -6.85
C GLY A 123 -11.44 5.52 -6.22
N ALA A 124 -10.57 5.18 -5.26
CA ALA A 124 -9.62 6.12 -4.67
C ALA A 124 -8.61 6.65 -5.70
N VAL A 125 -8.14 5.79 -6.62
CA VAL A 125 -7.28 6.21 -7.74
C VAL A 125 -8.02 7.15 -8.69
N LEU A 126 -9.25 6.81 -9.09
CA LEU A 126 -10.08 7.65 -9.98
C LEU A 126 -10.46 8.99 -9.34
N LEU A 127 -10.75 8.99 -8.03
CA LEU A 127 -11.02 10.22 -7.29
C LEU A 127 -9.77 11.10 -7.25
N SER A 128 -8.60 10.52 -6.98
CA SER A 128 -7.33 11.27 -6.99
C SER A 128 -6.99 11.81 -8.38
N LEU A 129 -7.29 11.05 -9.44
CA LEU A 129 -7.19 11.51 -10.83
C LEU A 129 -8.08 12.74 -11.07
N LEU A 130 -9.34 12.69 -10.66
CA LEU A 130 -10.28 13.81 -10.83
C LEU A 130 -9.82 15.05 -10.05
N LEU A 131 -9.45 14.86 -8.78
CA LEU A 131 -9.10 15.96 -7.88
C LEU A 131 -7.73 16.57 -8.19
N TRP A 132 -6.72 15.77 -8.55
CA TRP A 132 -5.32 16.18 -8.55
C TRP A 132 -4.51 15.79 -9.79
N GLY A 133 -5.04 14.99 -10.71
CA GLY A 133 -4.36 14.67 -11.98
C GLY A 133 -4.46 15.85 -12.95
N ARG A 134 -3.33 16.43 -13.34
CA ARG A 134 -3.28 17.63 -14.21
C ARG A 134 -2.43 17.47 -15.47
N ASP A 135 -1.38 16.67 -15.43
CA ASP A 135 -0.54 16.40 -16.60
C ASP A 135 -0.88 15.05 -17.26
N LEU A 136 -0.64 14.94 -18.57
CA LEU A 136 -0.99 13.76 -19.37
C LEU A 136 -0.29 12.48 -18.89
N LEU A 137 0.94 12.59 -18.40
CA LEU A 137 1.73 11.45 -17.96
C LEU A 137 1.15 10.87 -16.67
N THR A 138 0.89 11.71 -15.68
CA THR A 138 0.23 11.29 -14.43
C THR A 138 -1.16 10.75 -14.70
N ILE A 139 -1.94 11.37 -15.60
CA ILE A 139 -3.25 10.86 -16.02
C ILE A 139 -3.11 9.44 -16.60
N GLY A 140 -2.14 9.21 -17.48
CA GLY A 140 -1.86 7.89 -18.05
C GLY A 140 -1.47 6.85 -16.99
N ILE A 141 -0.63 7.21 -16.03
CA ILE A 141 -0.26 6.34 -14.91
C ILE A 141 -1.49 6.02 -14.05
N LEU A 142 -2.27 7.02 -13.63
CA LEU A 142 -3.45 6.82 -12.79
C LEU A 142 -4.53 5.99 -13.50
N LEU A 143 -4.73 6.17 -14.81
CA LEU A 143 -5.62 5.31 -15.59
C LEU A 143 -5.11 3.86 -15.66
N THR A 144 -3.80 3.66 -15.77
CA THR A 144 -3.19 2.33 -15.71
C THR A 144 -3.41 1.68 -14.35
N LEU A 145 -3.21 2.42 -13.25
CA LEU A 145 -3.47 1.94 -11.89
C LEU A 145 -4.95 1.64 -11.64
N ALA A 146 -5.85 2.50 -12.14
CA ALA A 146 -7.29 2.26 -12.09
C ALA A 146 -7.65 1.00 -12.88
N GLY A 147 -7.08 0.80 -14.07
CA GLY A 147 -7.23 -0.43 -14.86
C GLY A 147 -6.74 -1.67 -14.11
N LEU A 148 -5.55 -1.60 -13.51
CA LEU A 148 -4.97 -2.67 -12.71
C LEU A 148 -5.89 -3.12 -11.55
N LEU A 149 -6.60 -2.17 -10.93
CA LEU A 149 -7.50 -2.44 -9.81
C LEU A 149 -8.94 -2.78 -10.24
N LEU A 150 -9.45 -2.21 -11.33
CA LEU A 150 -10.85 -2.37 -11.74
C LEU A 150 -11.07 -3.48 -12.78
N LEU A 151 -10.12 -3.76 -13.67
CA LEU A 151 -10.25 -4.84 -14.66
C LEU A 151 -10.41 -6.23 -14.02
N PRO A 152 -9.71 -6.58 -12.92
CA PRO A 152 -9.92 -7.86 -12.24
C PRO A 152 -11.38 -8.09 -11.81
N LEU A 153 -12.19 -7.05 -11.60
CA LEU A 153 -13.61 -7.21 -11.25
C LEU A 153 -14.42 -7.96 -12.32
N ARG A 154 -13.93 -8.00 -13.57
CA ARG A 154 -14.53 -8.78 -14.66
C ARG A 154 -14.28 -10.29 -14.54
N LEU A 155 -13.35 -10.71 -13.67
CA LEU A 155 -13.05 -12.11 -13.41
C LEU A 155 -14.06 -12.71 -12.43
N ASN A 156 -14.49 -13.94 -12.71
CA ASN A 156 -15.35 -14.74 -11.80
C ASN A 156 -14.55 -15.71 -10.91
N HIS A 157 -13.22 -15.58 -10.86
CA HIS A 157 -12.34 -16.44 -10.06
C HIS A 157 -11.93 -15.76 -8.74
N GLN A 158 -12.72 -15.93 -7.69
CA GLN A 158 -12.44 -15.32 -6.37
C GLN A 158 -11.05 -15.65 -5.79
N PRO A 159 -10.53 -16.89 -5.88
CA PRO A 159 -9.20 -17.19 -5.36
C PRO A 159 -8.09 -16.38 -6.05
N ALA A 160 -8.25 -16.06 -7.35
CA ALA A 160 -7.32 -15.25 -8.10
C ALA A 160 -7.38 -13.77 -7.66
N LEU A 161 -8.58 -13.23 -7.40
CA LEU A 161 -8.76 -11.87 -6.87
C LEU A 161 -8.07 -11.70 -5.51
N LEU A 162 -8.30 -12.66 -4.60
CA LEU A 162 -7.68 -12.66 -3.29
C LEU A 162 -6.15 -12.77 -3.39
N SER A 163 -5.63 -13.67 -4.23
CA SER A 163 -4.19 -13.83 -4.43
C SER A 163 -3.55 -12.59 -5.05
N GLY A 164 -4.16 -12.05 -6.11
CA GLY A 164 -3.64 -10.89 -6.82
C GLY A 164 -3.56 -9.66 -5.92
N LEU A 165 -4.60 -9.41 -5.12
CA LEU A 165 -4.58 -8.27 -4.20
C LEU A 165 -3.59 -8.47 -3.03
N ARG A 166 -3.40 -9.70 -2.54
CA ARG A 166 -2.36 -9.99 -1.54
C ARG A 166 -0.96 -9.79 -2.10
N ILE A 167 -0.69 -10.27 -3.32
CA ILE A 167 0.61 -10.07 -3.99
C ILE A 167 0.87 -8.58 -4.19
N ALA A 168 -0.12 -7.81 -4.67
CA ALA A 168 -0.01 -6.36 -4.79
C ALA A 168 0.32 -5.68 -3.44
N ALA A 169 -0.38 -6.07 -2.37
CA ALA A 169 -0.12 -5.57 -1.03
C ALA A 169 1.30 -5.87 -0.54
N LEU A 170 1.78 -7.10 -0.77
CA LEU A 170 3.14 -7.52 -0.40
C LEU A 170 4.19 -6.76 -1.21
N MET A 171 3.96 -6.51 -2.50
CA MET A 171 4.85 -5.68 -3.32
C MET A 171 4.92 -4.24 -2.81
N ILE A 172 3.78 -3.63 -2.43
CA ILE A 172 3.76 -2.29 -1.83
C ILE A 172 4.55 -2.28 -0.51
N MET A 173 4.34 -3.25 0.38
CA MET A 173 5.06 -3.32 1.66
C MET A 173 6.56 -3.54 1.47
N LEU A 174 6.97 -4.37 0.51
CA LEU A 174 8.38 -4.58 0.16
C LEU A 174 9.01 -3.32 -0.43
N ASN A 175 8.30 -2.62 -1.31
CA ASN A 175 8.75 -1.34 -1.87
C ASN A 175 8.83 -0.27 -0.77
N ALA A 176 7.85 -0.16 0.12
CA ALA A 176 7.87 0.77 1.25
C ALA A 176 8.98 0.48 2.28
N LEU A 177 9.59 -0.71 2.26
CA LEU A 177 10.79 -1.03 3.02
C LEU A 177 12.07 -0.64 2.23
N ALA A 178 12.07 -0.82 0.91
CA ALA A 178 13.23 -0.53 0.06
C ALA A 178 13.40 0.97 -0.23
N SER A 179 12.32 1.70 -0.51
CA SER A 179 12.35 3.09 -0.97
C SER A 179 13.01 4.05 0.04
N PRO A 180 12.67 4.03 1.35
CA PRO A 180 13.36 4.89 2.32
C PRO A 180 14.84 4.53 2.50
N ALA A 181 15.23 3.25 2.34
CA ALA A 181 16.60 2.81 2.55
C ALA A 181 17.59 3.46 1.57
N VAL A 182 17.13 3.81 0.36
CA VAL A 182 17.94 4.52 -0.64
C VAL A 182 18.33 5.93 -0.16
N LEU A 183 17.54 6.54 0.72
CA LEU A 183 17.81 7.89 1.24
C LEU A 183 19.08 7.96 2.11
N PHE A 184 19.58 6.84 2.64
CA PHE A 184 20.88 6.84 3.31
C PHE A 184 22.04 7.20 2.35
N GLY A 185 21.89 6.94 1.05
CA GLY A 185 22.88 7.23 0.02
C GLY A 185 22.61 8.52 -0.78
N LEU A 186 21.49 9.21 -0.55
CA LEU A 186 21.11 10.43 -1.28
C LEU A 186 21.21 11.64 -0.34
N SER A 187 22.22 12.47 -0.55
CA SER A 187 22.38 13.73 0.17
C SER A 187 21.58 14.85 -0.49
N GLY A 188 20.70 15.51 0.28
CA GLY A 188 20.14 16.82 -0.06
C GLY A 188 18.77 16.85 -0.74
N GLN A 189 18.06 15.73 -0.89
CA GLN A 189 16.69 15.70 -1.43
C GLN A 189 15.81 14.66 -0.69
N GLY A 190 14.49 14.86 -0.74
CA GLY A 190 13.49 13.92 -0.22
C GLY A 190 12.94 14.25 1.17
N ASP A 191 11.90 13.50 1.56
CA ASP A 191 11.12 13.71 2.78
C ASP A 191 11.97 13.76 4.06
N ALA A 192 13.04 12.96 4.12
CA ALA A 192 13.92 12.91 5.28
C ALA A 192 14.65 14.25 5.51
N VAL A 193 15.02 14.93 4.43
CA VAL A 193 15.64 16.26 4.49
C VAL A 193 14.61 17.31 4.89
N MET A 194 13.41 17.25 4.31
CA MET A 194 12.30 18.13 4.70
C MET A 194 11.99 18.01 6.19
N LEU A 195 11.91 16.79 6.72
CA LEU A 195 11.69 16.56 8.15
C LEU A 195 12.85 17.03 9.01
N ALA A 196 14.09 16.82 8.57
CA ALA A 196 15.27 17.30 9.29
C ALA A 196 15.37 18.82 9.34
N GLN A 197 14.93 19.52 8.28
CA GLN A 197 14.89 20.99 8.25
C GLN A 197 13.78 21.57 9.14
N ASN A 198 12.71 20.82 9.36
CA ASN A 198 11.55 21.24 10.17
C ASN A 198 11.56 20.64 11.58
N SER A 199 12.60 19.90 11.97
CA SER A 199 12.76 19.32 13.30
C SER A 199 14.19 19.44 13.81
N TRP A 200 14.40 19.09 15.07
CA TRP A 200 15.73 18.98 15.67
C TRP A 200 16.35 17.59 15.45
N LEU A 201 15.66 16.70 14.72
CA LEU A 201 16.06 15.32 14.49
C LEU A 201 16.72 15.16 13.11
N PRO A 202 17.83 14.42 13.00
CA PRO A 202 18.53 14.24 11.74
C PRO A 202 17.75 13.35 10.76
N ALA A 203 18.03 13.49 9.45
CA ALA A 203 17.35 12.75 8.38
C ALA A 203 17.34 11.22 8.58
N TRP A 204 18.46 10.65 9.05
CA TRP A 204 18.58 9.20 9.29
C TRP A 204 17.59 8.68 10.33
N PHE A 205 17.18 9.51 11.32
CA PHE A 205 16.22 9.12 12.34
C PHE A 205 14.84 8.85 11.72
N TRP A 206 14.42 9.71 10.80
CA TRP A 206 13.16 9.57 10.08
C TRP A 206 13.17 8.35 9.15
N VAL A 207 14.29 8.11 8.46
CA VAL A 207 14.47 6.90 7.65
C VAL A 207 14.34 5.63 8.50
N LEU A 208 15.01 5.56 9.65
CA LEU A 208 14.89 4.40 10.57
C LEU A 208 13.46 4.22 11.11
N SER A 209 12.75 5.32 11.36
CA SER A 209 11.36 5.29 11.80
C SER A 209 10.47 4.66 10.74
N TRP A 210 10.59 5.07 9.48
CA TRP A 210 9.84 4.47 8.38
C TRP A 210 10.19 3.00 8.16
N LEU A 211 11.48 2.63 8.19
CA LEU A 211 11.89 1.24 8.06
C LEU A 211 11.30 0.37 9.18
N SER A 212 11.29 0.87 10.41
CA SER A 212 10.71 0.18 11.56
C SER A 212 9.20 0.01 11.41
N CYS A 213 8.48 1.04 10.96
CA CYS A 213 7.04 0.96 10.68
C CYS A 213 6.74 -0.04 9.54
N SER A 214 7.47 0.04 8.42
CA SER A 214 7.32 -0.88 7.29
C SER A 214 7.56 -2.33 7.68
N ALA A 215 8.64 -2.61 8.43
CA ALA A 215 8.90 -3.94 8.96
C ALA A 215 7.80 -4.40 9.94
N GLY A 216 7.31 -3.49 10.79
CA GLY A 216 6.20 -3.74 11.70
C GLY A 216 4.92 -4.15 10.98
N PHE A 217 4.55 -3.45 9.90
CA PHE A 217 3.37 -3.78 9.09
C PHE A 217 3.49 -5.14 8.39
N LEU A 218 4.66 -5.46 7.83
CA LEU A 218 4.91 -6.79 7.26
C LEU A 218 4.85 -7.89 8.33
N TYR A 219 5.37 -7.63 9.53
CA TYR A 219 5.26 -8.53 10.67
C TYR A 219 3.79 -8.72 11.11
N LEU A 220 2.98 -7.67 11.13
CA LEU A 220 1.55 -7.76 11.42
C LEU A 220 0.80 -8.61 10.38
N ALA A 221 1.14 -8.48 9.10
CA ALA A 221 0.61 -9.33 8.03
C ALA A 221 0.96 -10.81 8.27
N TRP A 222 2.22 -11.11 8.62
CA TRP A 222 2.63 -12.46 9.01
C TRP A 222 1.88 -12.96 10.26
N ARG A 223 1.80 -12.16 11.32
CA ARG A 223 1.10 -12.52 12.57
C ARG A 223 -0.37 -12.86 12.34
N ARG A 224 -1.02 -12.16 11.42
CA ARG A 224 -2.40 -12.46 11.00
C ARG A 224 -2.49 -13.85 10.36
N VAL A 225 -1.55 -14.20 9.49
CA VAL A 225 -1.46 -15.54 8.86
C VAL A 225 -1.15 -16.62 9.88
N ASP A 226 -0.17 -16.38 10.73
CA ASP A 226 0.27 -17.32 11.77
C ASP A 226 -0.87 -17.67 12.73
N ARG A 227 -1.59 -16.66 13.26
CA ARG A 227 -2.76 -16.88 14.11
C ARG A 227 -3.87 -17.65 13.39
N ALA A 228 -4.19 -17.30 12.14
CA ALA A 228 -5.22 -17.99 11.38
C ALA A 228 -4.85 -19.46 11.11
N SER A 229 -3.56 -19.78 10.96
CA SER A 229 -3.10 -21.15 10.75
C SER A 229 -3.13 -22.02 12.00
N LEU A 230 -3.04 -21.43 13.20
CA LEU A 230 -3.18 -22.15 14.47
C LEU A 230 -4.64 -22.50 14.78
N LEU A 231 -5.59 -21.84 14.13
CA LEU A 231 -7.03 -22.03 14.30
C LEU A 231 -7.65 -22.97 13.25
N ARG A 232 -6.84 -23.52 12.34
CA ARG A 232 -7.25 -24.50 11.32
C ARG A 232 -6.79 -25.88 11.73
#